data_AF-A0A355BJ71-F1
#
_entry.id   AF-A0A355BJ71-F1
#
_cell.length_a   1.000
_cell.length_b   1.000
_cell.length_c   1.000
_cell.angle_alpha   90.00
_cell.angle_beta   90.00
_cell.angle_gamma   90.00
#
_symmetry.space_group_name_H-M   'P 1'
#
loop_
_entity.id
_entity.type
_entity.pdbx_description
1 polymer ?
#
loop_
_entity_poly.entity_id
_entity_poly.type
_entity_poly.pdbx_seq_one_letter_code
_entity_poly.pdbx_strand_id
1 'polypeptide(L)'
;MGEDKLSPAMRSSLPDASSPTKLVASDDTVGGEYIETDLCSSEHLLATVLANLPGLAYYCLNDQDWTTLFISAGCYELTGYQAKDLLRKRIDYNDIVDEPYQQHLWNKWQEVLAAGTVLTEEYTITTASGERKWVWEQGRGVYSPAGEVVALEGIVIDITDRKQA
;
A
#
# COMPACT_ATOMS: atom_id res chain seq x y z
N MET A 1 -4.91 -38.13 -57.49
CA MET A 1 -4.93 -39.43 -56.78
C MET A 1 -3.89 -39.32 -55.67
N GLY A 2 -4.20 -39.17 -54.40
CA GLY A 2 -5.47 -39.40 -53.70
C GLY A 2 -6.03 -38.19 -52.93
N GLU A 3 -7.24 -38.44 -52.47
CA GLU A 3 -8.26 -37.60 -51.83
C GLU A 3 -7.82 -37.16 -50.42
N ASP A 4 -7.94 -35.90 -50.02
CA ASP A 4 -9.16 -35.17 -49.62
C ASP A 4 -9.77 -35.71 -48.31
N LYS A 5 -9.60 -34.95 -47.22
CA LYS A 5 -10.54 -34.80 -46.08
C LYS A 5 -10.22 -33.51 -45.32
N LEU A 6 -11.07 -32.50 -45.52
CA LEU A 6 -11.13 -31.24 -44.77
C LEU A 6 -12.05 -31.37 -43.52
N SER A 7 -11.50 -30.99 -42.34
CA SER A 7 -12.04 -30.14 -41.22
C SER A 7 -13.42 -30.42 -40.55
N PRO A 8 -13.82 -29.73 -39.44
CA PRO A 8 -13.10 -28.82 -38.52
C PRO A 8 -13.47 -28.94 -37.00
N ALA A 9 -12.72 -28.22 -36.13
CA ALA A 9 -13.21 -27.28 -35.09
C ALA A 9 -12.71 -27.42 -33.62
N MET A 10 -12.47 -26.23 -33.02
CA MET A 10 -12.40 -25.83 -31.59
C MET A 10 -11.02 -25.93 -30.91
N ARG A 11 -10.20 -24.87 -30.96
CA ARG A 11 -10.11 -23.66 -30.09
C ARG A 11 -9.38 -23.88 -28.76
N SER A 12 -8.20 -23.24 -28.67
CA SER A 12 -7.68 -22.39 -27.57
C SER A 12 -7.91 -22.86 -26.13
N SER A 13 -6.82 -23.17 -25.40
CA SER A 13 -6.77 -23.11 -23.94
C SER A 13 -5.34 -23.11 -23.40
N LEU A 14 -4.86 -21.94 -23.00
CA LEU A 14 -4.15 -21.73 -21.73
C LEU A 14 -4.72 -20.43 -21.15
N PRO A 15 -5.03 -20.40 -19.85
CA PRO A 15 -4.12 -19.70 -18.96
C PRO A 15 -3.81 -20.51 -17.69
N ASP A 16 -2.56 -20.44 -17.26
CA ASP A 16 -2.12 -20.81 -15.91
C ASP A 16 -1.93 -19.51 -15.12
N ALA A 17 -2.80 -19.29 -14.13
CA ALA A 17 -2.61 -18.38 -13.02
C ALA A 17 -3.71 -18.63 -11.97
N SER A 18 -3.27 -18.82 -10.73
CA SER A 18 -4.05 -18.71 -9.49
C SER A 18 -5.32 -19.58 -9.38
N SER A 19 -5.15 -20.82 -8.91
CA SER A 19 -6.27 -21.57 -8.33
C SER A 19 -6.38 -21.28 -6.83
N PRO A 20 -7.40 -20.56 -6.35
CA PRO A 20 -7.84 -20.69 -4.97
C PRO A 20 -8.61 -22.02 -4.84
N THR A 21 -8.26 -22.79 -3.82
CA THR A 21 -8.89 -24.06 -3.44
C THR A 21 -10.42 -23.92 -3.37
N LYS A 22 -11.12 -24.58 -4.29
CA LYS A 22 -12.59 -24.62 -4.31
C LYS A 22 -13.06 -25.59 -3.22
N LEU A 23 -13.39 -25.07 -2.03
CA LEU A 23 -14.14 -25.83 -1.04
C LEU A 23 -15.61 -25.88 -1.50
N VAL A 24 -16.01 -27.00 -2.10
CA VAL A 24 -17.41 -27.23 -2.48
C VAL A 24 -18.17 -27.69 -1.24
N ALA A 25 -18.88 -26.76 -0.59
CA ALA A 25 -20.05 -27.13 0.19
C ALA A 25 -21.24 -27.16 -0.78
N SER A 26 -21.81 -28.35 -0.95
CA SER A 26 -23.09 -28.53 -1.62
C SER A 26 -24.17 -28.34 -0.56
N ASP A 27 -24.97 -27.28 -0.69
CA ASP A 27 -26.42 -27.42 -0.60
C ASP A 27 -27.13 -26.15 -1.11
N ASP A 28 -28.30 -26.40 -1.69
CA ASP A 28 -29.06 -25.53 -2.57
C ASP A 28 -29.69 -24.29 -1.91
N THR A 29 -29.93 -23.28 -2.77
CA THR A 29 -30.91 -22.18 -2.65
C THR A 29 -30.70 -21.09 -1.56
N VAL A 30 -30.25 -19.90 -1.98
CA VAL A 30 -30.93 -18.58 -1.89
C VAL A 30 -29.98 -17.51 -2.46
N GLY A 31 -30.49 -16.72 -3.40
CA GLY A 31 -29.73 -15.72 -4.15
C GLY A 31 -29.42 -14.43 -3.36
N GLY A 32 -28.33 -13.78 -3.78
CA GLY A 32 -28.14 -12.33 -3.70
C GLY A 32 -27.42 -11.76 -2.48
N GLU A 33 -27.61 -12.31 -1.28
CA GLU A 33 -27.18 -11.61 -0.04
C GLU A 33 -25.77 -11.96 0.49
N TYR A 34 -25.12 -12.99 -0.05
CA TYR A 34 -23.87 -13.52 0.53
C TYR A 34 -22.55 -12.94 -0.02
N ILE A 35 -22.57 -12.21 -1.15
CA ILE A 35 -21.33 -11.64 -1.73
C ILE A 35 -21.00 -10.28 -1.11
N GLU A 36 -22.03 -9.55 -0.65
CA GLU A 36 -21.89 -8.20 -0.08
C GLU A 36 -21.42 -8.22 1.38
N THR A 37 -21.77 -9.27 2.13
CA THR A 37 -21.39 -9.43 3.54
C THR A 37 -19.89 -9.68 3.73
N ASP A 38 -19.26 -10.45 2.85
CA ASP A 38 -17.83 -10.80 2.95
C ASP A 38 -16.92 -9.61 2.60
N LEU A 39 -17.28 -8.84 1.57
CA LEU A 39 -16.53 -7.65 1.16
C LEU A 39 -16.63 -6.54 2.23
N CYS A 40 -17.84 -6.29 2.72
CA CYS A 40 -18.09 -5.30 3.78
C CYS A 40 -17.35 -5.66 5.07
N SER A 41 -17.34 -6.95 5.44
CA SER A 41 -16.61 -7.40 6.63
C SER A 41 -15.10 -7.22 6.50
N SER A 42 -14.53 -7.47 5.32
CA SER A 42 -13.10 -7.30 5.06
C SER A 42 -12.69 -5.81 5.04
N GLU A 43 -13.45 -4.97 4.34
CA GLU A 43 -13.22 -3.52 4.32
C GLU A 43 -13.37 -2.88 5.70
N HIS A 44 -14.39 -3.30 6.46
CA HIS A 44 -14.61 -2.82 7.82
C HIS A 44 -13.48 -3.25 8.78
N LEU A 45 -13.00 -4.48 8.65
CA LEU A 45 -11.85 -4.98 9.42
C LEU A 45 -10.59 -4.17 9.10
N LEU A 46 -10.28 -3.97 7.83
CA LEU A 46 -9.12 -3.18 7.40
C LEU A 46 -9.19 -1.75 7.93
N ALA A 47 -10.35 -1.09 7.80
CA ALA A 47 -10.56 0.26 8.31
C ALA A 47 -10.35 0.32 9.84
N THR A 48 -10.84 -0.66 10.58
CA THR A 48 -10.70 -0.73 12.05
C THR A 48 -9.25 -0.95 12.46
N VAL A 49 -8.53 -1.85 11.79
CA VAL A 49 -7.11 -2.11 12.06
C VAL A 49 -6.29 -0.85 11.79
N LEU A 50 -6.51 -0.18 10.65
CA LEU A 50 -5.80 1.04 10.30
C LEU A 50 -6.13 2.20 11.25
N ALA A 51 -7.37 2.30 11.74
CA ALA A 51 -7.77 3.33 12.70
C ALA A 51 -7.14 3.14 14.09
N ASN A 52 -6.71 1.93 14.44
CA ASN A 52 -6.04 1.64 15.72
C ASN A 52 -4.52 1.83 15.65
N LEU A 53 -3.95 2.13 14.48
CA LEU A 53 -2.52 2.42 14.36
C LEU A 53 -2.23 3.84 14.89
N PRO A 54 -1.25 4.02 15.80
CA PRO A 54 -0.84 5.33 16.29
C PRO A 54 0.03 6.05 15.23
N GLY A 55 -0.55 6.31 14.07
CA GLY A 55 0.18 6.80 12.91
C GLY A 55 -0.62 6.68 11.62
N LEU A 56 0.08 6.37 10.53
CA LEU A 56 -0.54 6.21 9.21
C LEU A 56 0.02 5.01 8.46
N ALA A 57 -0.80 4.44 7.59
CA ALA A 57 -0.37 3.57 6.51
C ALA A 57 -0.42 4.34 5.18
N TYR A 58 0.50 4.04 4.27
CA TYR A 58 0.60 4.69 2.98
C TYR A 58 0.83 3.70 1.84
N TYR A 59 0.47 4.14 0.64
CA TYR A 59 0.89 3.56 -0.64
C TYR A 59 1.22 4.74 -1.56
N CYS A 60 2.46 4.82 -2.06
CA CYS A 60 2.93 5.97 -2.84
C CYS A 60 3.83 5.54 -4.00
N LEU A 61 4.09 6.47 -4.93
CA LEU A 61 5.09 6.27 -5.97
C LEU A 61 6.50 6.42 -5.39
N ASN A 62 7.45 5.70 -5.99
CA ASN A 62 8.88 5.91 -5.74
C ASN A 62 9.40 7.08 -6.59
N ASP A 63 8.95 8.29 -6.29
CA ASP A 63 9.49 9.56 -6.79
C ASP A 63 10.00 10.43 -5.63
N GLN A 64 10.70 11.53 -5.92
CA GLN A 64 11.27 12.39 -4.86
C GLN A 64 10.23 13.06 -3.98
N ASP A 65 8.99 13.15 -4.46
CA ASP A 65 7.88 13.77 -3.73
C ASP A 65 7.13 12.73 -2.88
N TRP A 66 7.40 11.43 -3.08
CA TRP A 66 6.59 10.31 -2.58
C TRP A 66 5.10 10.52 -2.85
N THR A 67 4.77 10.74 -4.12
CA THR A 67 3.40 10.98 -4.59
C THR A 67 2.43 9.97 -3.98
N THR A 68 1.57 10.43 -3.08
CA THR A 68 0.68 9.57 -2.29
C THR A 68 -0.50 9.10 -3.14
N LEU A 69 -0.70 7.79 -3.24
CA LEU A 69 -1.83 7.16 -3.94
C LEU A 69 -2.91 6.67 -2.97
N PHE A 70 -2.49 6.24 -1.78
CA PHE A 70 -3.36 5.90 -0.66
C PHE A 70 -2.71 6.35 0.65
N ILE A 71 -3.53 6.82 1.58
CA ILE A 71 -3.12 7.12 2.94
C ILE A 71 -4.29 6.89 3.90
N SER A 72 -4.02 6.24 5.02
CA SER A 72 -5.04 5.97 6.04
C SER A 72 -5.49 7.25 6.76
N ALA A 73 -6.72 7.25 7.29
CA ALA A 73 -7.27 8.39 8.03
C ALA A 73 -6.47 8.80 9.28
N GLY A 74 -5.70 7.87 9.88
CA GLY A 74 -4.80 8.14 11.01
C GLY A 74 -3.72 9.19 10.73
N CYS A 75 -3.49 9.55 9.46
CA CYS A 75 -2.57 10.63 9.10
C CYS A 75 -2.91 11.96 9.78
N TYR A 76 -4.18 12.22 10.07
CA TYR A 76 -4.60 13.47 10.71
C TYR A 76 -4.04 13.61 12.12
N GLU A 77 -4.07 12.53 12.92
CA GLU A 77 -3.55 12.55 14.30
C GLU A 77 -2.02 12.69 14.34
N LEU A 78 -1.34 12.09 13.37
CA LEU A 78 0.11 12.18 13.25
C LEU A 78 0.58 13.52 12.70
N THR A 79 -0.01 13.99 11.59
CA THR A 79 0.54 15.10 10.78
C THR A 79 -0.25 16.41 10.90
N GLY A 80 -1.50 16.36 11.37
CA GLY A 80 -2.43 17.49 11.34
C GLY A 80 -3.09 17.75 9.97
N TYR A 81 -2.71 17.01 8.92
CA TYR A 81 -3.29 17.14 7.57
C TYR A 81 -4.36 16.07 7.31
N GLN A 82 -5.40 16.43 6.55
CA GLN A 82 -6.40 15.44 6.13
C GLN A 82 -5.83 14.60 4.99
N ALA A 83 -6.23 13.33 4.91
CA ALA A 83 -5.82 12.42 3.83
C ALA A 83 -6.01 13.04 2.42
N LYS A 84 -7.09 13.81 2.23
CA LYS A 84 -7.39 14.49 0.95
C LYS A 84 -6.36 15.55 0.55
N ASP A 85 -5.63 16.13 1.50
CA ASP A 85 -4.64 17.17 1.25
C ASP A 85 -3.36 16.53 0.69
N LEU A 86 -2.96 15.39 1.25
CA LEU A 86 -1.83 14.58 0.80
C LEU A 86 -2.13 13.87 -0.54
N LEU A 87 -3.33 13.28 -0.68
CA LEU A 87 -3.74 12.56 -1.91
C LEU A 87 -3.87 13.46 -3.15
N ARG A 88 -4.20 14.74 -2.97
CA ARG A 88 -4.41 15.69 -4.08
C ARG A 88 -3.15 16.46 -4.45
N LYS A 89 -1.99 16.06 -3.91
CA LYS A 89 -0.73 16.82 -4.04
C LYS A 89 -0.89 18.30 -3.65
N ARG A 90 -1.67 18.59 -2.61
CA ARG A 90 -1.66 19.95 -2.04
C ARG A 90 -0.38 20.15 -1.24
N ILE A 91 0.08 19.08 -0.61
CA ILE A 91 1.29 18.95 0.17
C ILE A 91 1.80 17.54 -0.11
N ASP A 92 3.07 17.42 -0.46
CA ASP A 92 3.70 16.12 -0.63
C ASP A 92 4.22 15.64 0.74
N TYR A 93 4.28 14.32 0.96
CA TYR A 93 4.76 13.82 2.26
C TYR A 93 6.21 14.26 2.51
N ASN A 94 7.02 14.41 1.46
CA ASN A 94 8.37 14.94 1.57
C ASN A 94 8.42 16.38 2.12
N ASP A 95 7.39 17.21 1.89
CA ASP A 95 7.33 18.59 2.40
C ASP A 95 7.19 18.66 3.94
N ILE A 96 6.63 17.61 4.55
CA ILE A 96 6.45 17.53 6.00
C ILE A 96 7.62 16.85 6.71
N VAL A 97 8.48 16.14 5.96
CA VAL A 97 9.73 15.57 6.49
C VAL A 97 10.74 16.69 6.68
N ASP A 98 11.37 16.74 7.85
CA ASP A 98 12.38 17.76 8.12
C ASP A 98 13.58 17.63 7.17
N GLU A 99 14.06 18.77 6.66
CA GLU A 99 15.12 18.89 5.62
C GLU A 99 16.34 17.97 5.82
N PRO A 100 16.89 17.77 7.04
CA PRO A 100 18.04 16.87 7.25
C PRO A 100 17.79 15.41 6.86
N TYR A 101 16.53 14.97 6.82
CA TYR A 101 16.16 13.58 6.59
C TYR A 101 15.72 13.29 5.16
N GLN A 102 15.27 14.28 4.38
CA GLN A 102 14.69 14.06 3.05
C GLN A 102 15.67 13.31 2.11
N GLN A 103 16.89 13.82 1.96
CA GLN A 103 17.89 13.19 1.09
C GLN A 103 18.39 11.85 1.64
N HIS A 104 18.49 11.72 2.96
CA HIS A 104 18.89 10.47 3.63
C HIS A 104 17.86 9.37 3.35
N LEU A 105 16.59 9.66 3.56
CA LEU A 105 15.48 8.73 3.31
C LEU A 105 15.39 8.35 1.84
N TRP A 106 15.56 9.30 0.92
CA TRP A 106 15.61 8.99 -0.52
C TRP A 106 16.69 7.96 -0.84
N ASN A 107 17.92 8.19 -0.36
CA ASN A 107 19.04 7.27 -0.59
C ASN A 107 18.76 5.90 0.04
N LYS A 108 18.21 5.88 1.26
CA LYS A 108 17.87 4.66 1.97
C LYS A 108 16.82 3.84 1.22
N TRP A 109 15.80 4.50 0.67
CA TRP A 109 14.82 3.87 -0.20
C TRP A 109 15.49 3.20 -1.40
N GLN A 110 16.39 3.90 -2.10
CA GLN A 110 17.07 3.30 -3.25
C GLN A 110 17.93 2.08 -2.85
N GLU A 111 18.56 2.11 -1.68
CA GLU A 111 19.31 0.96 -1.15
C GLU A 111 18.40 -0.25 -0.89
N VAL A 112 17.29 -0.08 -0.17
CA VAL A 112 16.41 -1.20 0.20
C VAL A 112 15.64 -1.74 -1.00
N LEU A 113 15.30 -0.90 -1.98
CA LEU A 113 14.68 -1.32 -3.23
C LEU A 113 15.63 -2.16 -4.06
N ALA A 114 16.90 -1.74 -4.18
CA ALA A 114 17.92 -2.52 -4.88
C ALA A 114 18.19 -3.87 -4.19
N ALA A 115 18.11 -3.91 -2.86
CA ALA A 115 18.31 -5.12 -2.07
C ALA A 115 17.06 -6.01 -1.94
N GLY A 116 15.88 -5.53 -2.30
CA GLY A 116 14.61 -6.21 -2.06
C GLY A 116 14.28 -6.39 -0.57
N THR A 117 14.76 -5.48 0.28
CA THR A 117 14.59 -5.53 1.74
C THR A 117 13.56 -4.52 2.25
N VAL A 118 13.37 -4.48 3.56
CA VAL A 118 12.44 -3.59 4.25
C VAL A 118 13.18 -2.32 4.67
N LEU A 119 12.58 -1.15 4.42
CA LEU A 119 12.99 0.13 5.03
C LEU A 119 12.65 0.09 6.52
N THR A 120 13.57 0.56 7.36
CA THR A 120 13.27 0.87 8.75
C THR A 120 14.09 2.07 9.19
N GLU A 121 13.44 3.20 9.42
CA GLU A 121 14.11 4.47 9.72
C GLU A 121 13.36 5.26 10.80
N GLU A 122 14.07 6.15 11.49
CA GLU A 122 13.50 7.09 12.45
C GLU A 122 13.91 8.50 12.07
N TYR A 123 12.94 9.41 11.96
CA TYR A 123 13.16 10.79 11.54
C TYR A 123 12.14 11.72 12.17
N THR A 124 12.26 13.01 11.88
CA THR A 124 11.31 14.01 12.35
C THR A 124 10.46 14.58 11.22
N ILE A 125 9.20 14.83 11.55
CA ILE A 125 8.26 15.58 10.71
C ILE A 125 7.84 16.85 11.41
N THR A 126 7.43 17.84 10.63
CA THR A 126 6.76 19.06 11.11
C THR A 126 5.27 19.00 10.72
N THR A 127 4.41 18.99 11.71
CA THR A 127 2.94 18.92 11.54
C THR A 127 2.35 20.23 11.02
N ALA A 128 1.07 20.21 10.63
CA ALA A 128 0.32 21.40 10.21
C ALA A 128 0.26 22.52 11.27
N SER A 129 0.39 22.18 12.55
CA SER A 129 0.43 23.16 13.66
C SER A 129 1.83 23.73 13.91
N GLY A 130 2.86 23.20 13.23
CA GLY A 130 4.27 23.52 13.46
C GLY A 130 4.92 22.69 14.58
N GLU A 131 4.21 21.72 15.17
CA GLU A 131 4.80 20.79 16.14
C GLU A 131 5.75 19.82 15.42
N ARG A 132 6.93 19.62 15.99
CA ARG A 132 7.89 18.61 15.54
C ARG A 132 7.63 17.28 16.25
N LYS A 133 7.47 16.21 15.48
CA LYS A 133 7.27 14.85 16.00
C LYS A 133 8.36 13.90 15.54
N TRP A 134 8.71 12.93 16.38
CA TRP A 134 9.55 11.81 15.98
C TRP A 134 8.67 10.70 15.44
N VAL A 135 9.07 10.15 14.30
CA VAL A 135 8.38 9.04 13.67
C VAL A 135 9.32 7.87 13.41
N TRP A 136 8.76 6.67 13.45
CA TRP A 136 9.37 5.46 12.97
C TRP A 136 8.64 4.99 11.73
N GLU A 137 9.37 4.73 10.66
CA GLU A 137 8.82 4.23 9.41
C GLU A 137 9.27 2.79 9.18
N GLN A 138 8.35 1.97 8.70
CA GLN A 138 8.64 0.69 8.12
C GLN A 138 7.88 0.51 6.81
N GLY A 139 8.61 0.21 5.74
CA GLY A 139 8.04 0.08 4.41
C GLY A 139 8.81 -0.86 3.50
N ARG A 140 8.23 -1.19 2.35
CA ARG A 140 8.86 -2.03 1.32
C ARG A 140 8.43 -1.59 -0.07
N GLY A 141 9.24 -1.98 -1.06
CA GLY A 141 8.86 -1.85 -2.46
C GLY A 141 7.76 -2.84 -2.84
N VAL A 142 6.86 -2.39 -3.71
CA VAL A 142 5.91 -3.23 -4.44
C VAL A 142 6.42 -3.35 -5.86
N TYR A 143 6.50 -4.58 -6.37
CA TYR A 143 7.16 -4.89 -7.63
C TYR A 143 6.17 -5.45 -8.66
N SER A 144 6.36 -5.08 -9.92
CA SER A 144 5.67 -5.71 -11.05
C SER A 144 6.17 -7.15 -11.25
N PRO A 145 5.46 -7.99 -12.04
CA PRO A 145 5.96 -9.31 -12.42
C PRO A 145 7.31 -9.30 -13.16
N ALA A 146 7.69 -8.14 -13.73
CA ALA A 146 8.99 -7.95 -14.38
C ALA A 146 10.12 -7.57 -13.39
N GLY A 147 9.79 -7.41 -12.10
CA GLY A 147 10.75 -7.01 -11.06
C GLY A 147 10.98 -5.51 -10.94
N GLU A 148 10.15 -4.69 -11.60
CA GLU A 148 10.25 -3.23 -11.53
C GLU A 148 9.47 -2.68 -10.34
N VAL A 149 10.00 -1.67 -9.65
CA VAL A 149 9.30 -1.00 -8.54
C VAL A 149 8.11 -0.21 -9.10
N VAL A 150 6.89 -0.55 -8.68
CA VAL A 150 5.66 0.15 -9.09
C VAL A 150 5.13 1.09 -8.01
N ALA A 151 5.46 0.82 -6.74
CA ALA A 151 5.04 1.63 -5.61
C ALA A 151 5.88 1.31 -4.37
N LEU A 152 5.70 2.12 -3.34
CA LEU A 152 6.15 1.89 -1.97
C LEU A 152 4.91 1.73 -1.09
N GLU A 153 4.97 0.83 -0.12
CA GLU A 153 3.93 0.67 0.90
C GLU A 153 4.56 0.55 2.28
N GLY A 154 3.85 1.02 3.30
CA GLY A 154 4.37 0.99 4.65
C GLY A 154 3.49 1.69 5.67
N ILE A 155 4.06 1.82 6.86
CA ILE A 155 3.47 2.53 7.99
C ILE A 155 4.48 3.51 8.57
N VAL A 156 3.96 4.61 9.09
CA VAL A 156 4.69 5.61 9.87
C VAL A 156 4.00 5.76 11.21
N ILE A 157 4.74 5.59 12.30
CA ILE A 157 4.22 5.56 13.68
C ILE A 157 4.81 6.71 14.48
N ASP A 158 3.98 7.39 15.27
CA ASP A 158 4.44 8.38 16.26
C ASP A 158 5.25 7.69 17.36
N ILE A 159 6.50 8.11 17.53
CA ILE A 159 7.40 7.63 18.59
C ILE A 159 7.90 8.80 19.47
N THR A 160 7.19 9.93 19.44
CA THR A 160 7.59 11.15 20.16
C THR A 160 7.71 10.90 21.66
N ASP A 161 6.71 10.29 22.28
CA ASP A 161 6.73 9.95 23.71
C ASP A 161 7.93 9.06 24.06
N ARG A 162 8.25 8.08 23.21
CA ARG A 162 9.38 7.17 23.39
C ARG A 162 10.73 7.89 23.32
N LYS A 163 10.83 8.97 22.55
CA LYS A 163 12.07 9.77 22.40
C LYS A 163 12.23 10.84 23.50
N GLN A 164 11.15 11.19 24.19
CA GLN A 164 11.13 12.21 25.24
C GLN A 164 11.20 11.63 26.66
N ALA A 165 10.98 10.33 26.83
CA ALA A 165 11.13 9.59 28.09
C ALA A 165 12.60 9.30 28.44
#